data_AF-A0A924V3E3-F1
#
_entry.id   AF-A0A924V3E3-F1
#
_cell.length_a   1.000
_cell.length_b   1.000
_cell.length_c   1.000
_cell.angle_alpha   90.00
_cell.angle_beta   90.00
_cell.angle_gamma   90.00
#
_symmetry.space_group_name_H-M   'P 1'
#
loop_
_entity.id
_entity.type
_entity.pdbx_description
1 polymer ?
#
loop_
_entity_poly.entity_id
_entity_poly.type
_entity_poly.pdbx_seq_one_letter_code
_entity_poly.pdbx_strand_id
1 'polypeptide(L)'
;MKNYFLIAVIPMLISTVSSAAESIACTPIDDPDGIVILMHKMNGAQSYRVTIAEGFAPKYIVDQTVNLAKNQNSDILSVKTEKREIKFTLSKGFLNKTAAEEENSSEGTIQISEANAKVNEKIICFIYE
;
A
#
# COMPACT_ATOMS: atom_id res chain seq x y z
N MET A 1 7.94 6.68 19.56
CA MET A 1 6.54 6.45 19.96
C MET A 1 5.91 5.70 18.79
N LYS A 2 5.90 4.37 18.85
CA LYS A 2 4.69 3.55 19.02
C LYS A 2 3.78 3.60 17.77
N ASN A 3 4.13 2.76 16.78
CA ASN A 3 3.41 2.44 15.55
C ASN A 3 2.06 1.71 15.81
N TYR A 4 1.26 2.19 16.76
CA TYR A 4 -0.03 1.56 17.12
C TYR A 4 -1.17 2.00 16.21
N PHE A 5 -0.97 3.04 15.39
CA PHE A 5 -2.03 3.56 14.53
C PHE A 5 -2.40 2.59 13.41
N LEU A 6 -1.40 1.95 12.80
CA LEU A 6 -1.62 1.01 11.70
C LEU A 6 -2.48 -0.19 12.13
N ILE A 7 -2.27 -0.70 13.35
CA ILE A 7 -2.98 -1.87 13.87
C ILE A 7 -4.47 -1.57 14.13
N ALA A 8 -4.82 -0.31 14.44
CA ALA A 8 -6.20 0.08 14.78
C ALA A 8 -7.09 0.38 13.56
N VAL A 9 -6.52 0.77 12.41
CA VAL A 9 -7.28 1.18 11.21
C VAL A 9 -7.57 0.00 10.28
N ILE A 10 -6.75 -1.06 10.35
CA ILE A 10 -6.89 -2.27 9.53
C ILE A 10 -8.28 -2.92 9.66
N PRO A 11 -8.90 -3.12 10.85
CA PRO A 11 -10.19 -3.79 10.97
C PRO A 11 -11.38 -3.08 10.32
N MET A 12 -11.35 -1.74 10.22
CA MET A 12 -12.48 -0.95 9.69
C MET A 12 -12.56 -0.93 8.15
N LEU A 13 -11.44 -1.16 7.46
CA LEU A 13 -11.37 -1.13 6.00
C LEU A 13 -11.65 -2.51 5.34
N ILE A 14 -11.74 -3.58 6.14
CA ILE A 14 -11.79 -4.99 5.69
C ILE A 14 -13.19 -5.50 5.30
N SER A 15 -14.26 -4.76 5.56
CA SER A 15 -15.64 -5.26 5.32
C SER A 15 -16.01 -5.50 3.84
N THR A 16 -15.10 -5.29 2.88
CA THR A 16 -15.36 -5.42 1.44
C THR A 16 -14.47 -6.41 0.67
N VAL A 17 -13.57 -7.15 1.33
CA VAL A 17 -12.55 -7.98 0.64
C VAL A 17 -12.62 -9.46 1.05
N SER A 18 -13.77 -10.09 0.78
CA SER A 18 -14.01 -11.52 1.05
C SER A 18 -13.20 -12.50 0.18
N SER A 19 -12.24 -12.04 -0.64
CA SER A 19 -11.52 -12.87 -1.62
C SER A 19 -10.02 -12.61 -1.73
N ALA A 20 -9.43 -11.76 -0.89
CA ALA A 20 -7.99 -11.55 -0.90
C ALA A 20 -7.31 -12.64 -0.07
N ALA A 21 -6.32 -13.34 -0.64
CA ALA A 21 -5.53 -14.31 0.12
C ALA A 21 -4.61 -13.62 1.14
N GLU A 22 -4.11 -12.43 0.79
CA GLU A 22 -3.13 -11.67 1.57
C GLU A 22 -3.35 -10.18 1.35
N SER A 23 -3.24 -9.39 2.42
CA SER A 23 -3.39 -7.94 2.40
C SER A 23 -2.13 -7.26 2.92
N ILE A 24 -1.79 -6.11 2.34
CA ILE A 24 -0.60 -5.34 2.71
C ILE A 24 -1.04 -3.93 3.03
N ALA A 25 -0.75 -3.47 4.25
CA ALA A 25 -1.02 -2.11 4.69
C ALA A 25 0.29 -1.33 4.75
N CYS A 26 0.32 -0.15 4.15
CA CYS A 26 1.44 0.78 4.25
C CYS A 26 1.00 2.14 4.78
N THR A 27 1.89 2.80 5.52
CA THR A 27 1.71 4.18 5.98
C THR A 27 3.04 4.95 5.91
N PRO A 28 3.03 6.28 5.71
CA PRO A 28 4.22 7.11 5.86
C PRO A 28 4.86 6.96 7.25
N ILE A 29 6.19 6.98 7.30
CA ILE A 29 6.95 6.88 8.55
C ILE A 29 6.87 8.20 9.33
N ASP A 30 6.96 9.33 8.62
CA ASP A 30 7.01 10.66 9.21
C ASP A 30 5.63 11.27 9.46
N ASP A 31 4.58 10.76 8.80
CA ASP A 31 3.18 11.17 8.97
C ASP A 31 2.23 9.96 8.89
N PRO A 32 2.22 9.08 9.90
CA PRO A 32 1.48 7.81 9.86
C PRO A 32 -0.05 7.99 9.86
N ASP A 33 -0.52 9.20 10.17
CA ASP A 33 -1.94 9.57 10.23
C ASP A 33 -2.43 10.19 8.90
N GLY A 34 -1.50 10.54 7.99
CA GLY A 34 -1.78 11.25 6.75
C GLY A 34 -2.39 10.37 5.66
N ILE A 35 -1.74 9.24 5.32
CA ILE A 35 -2.13 8.37 4.21
C ILE A 35 -2.07 6.90 4.64
N VAL A 36 -3.12 6.13 4.38
CA VAL A 36 -3.13 4.67 4.52
C VAL A 36 -3.32 4.05 3.14
N ILE A 37 -2.42 3.12 2.81
CA ILE A 37 -2.47 2.37 1.55
C ILE A 37 -2.74 0.91 1.88
N LEU A 38 -3.80 0.36 1.31
CA LEU A 38 -4.11 -1.06 1.38
C LEU A 38 -3.91 -1.69 0.01
N MET A 39 -3.25 -2.83 -0.03
CA MET A 39 -2.99 -3.57 -1.26
C MET A 39 -3.42 -5.01 -1.04
N HIS A 40 -4.42 -5.44 -1.79
CA HIS A 40 -4.96 -6.79 -1.71
C HIS A 40 -4.48 -7.60 -2.90
N LYS A 41 -3.75 -8.68 -2.63
CA LYS A 41 -3.27 -9.59 -3.67
C LYS A 41 -4.45 -10.35 -4.27
N MET A 42 -4.59 -10.29 -5.58
CA MET A 42 -5.64 -11.03 -6.29
C MET A 42 -5.17 -12.46 -6.58
N ASN A 43 -6.03 -13.44 -6.30
CA ASN A 43 -5.70 -14.86 -6.50
C ASN A 43 -5.27 -15.17 -7.94
N GLY A 44 -4.12 -15.82 -8.09
CA GLY A 44 -3.64 -16.35 -9.36
C GLY A 44 -3.08 -15.31 -10.35
N ALA A 45 -2.94 -14.03 -9.96
CA ALA A 45 -2.45 -12.97 -10.83
C ALA A 45 -1.35 -12.13 -10.15
N GLN A 46 -0.44 -11.56 -10.94
CA GLN A 46 0.47 -10.48 -10.50
C GLN A 46 -0.26 -9.14 -10.49
N SER A 47 -1.43 -9.10 -9.85
CA SER A 47 -2.33 -7.96 -9.80
C SER A 47 -2.78 -7.72 -8.36
N TYR A 48 -2.91 -6.45 -8.01
CA TYR A 48 -3.27 -5.99 -6.68
C TYR A 48 -4.44 -5.03 -6.78
N ARG A 49 -5.45 -5.20 -5.93
CA ARG A 49 -6.45 -4.15 -5.70
C ARG A 49 -5.87 -3.19 -4.67
N VAL A 50 -5.60 -1.95 -5.08
CA VAL A 50 -4.97 -0.94 -4.26
C VAL A 50 -5.99 0.10 -3.87
N THR A 51 -6.16 0.28 -2.57
CA THR A 51 -7.02 1.28 -1.94
C THR A 51 -6.17 2.31 -1.23
N ILE A 52 -6.45 3.59 -1.44
CA ILE A 52 -5.73 4.69 -0.79
C ILE A 52 -6.75 5.56 -0.06
N ALA A 53 -6.50 5.81 1.23
CA ALA A 53 -7.30 6.67 2.08
C ALA A 53 -6.43 7.75 2.73
N GLU A 54 -6.98 8.96 2.88
CA GLU A 54 -6.35 10.07 3.60
C GLU A 54 -7.10 10.33 4.93
N GLY A 55 -6.35 10.51 6.02
CA GLY A 55 -6.83 10.95 7.34
C GLY A 55 -7.56 9.92 8.22
N PHE A 56 -7.86 10.35 9.46
CA PHE A 56 -8.52 9.54 10.52
C PHE A 56 -9.94 9.06 10.19
N ALA A 57 -10.68 9.81 9.36
CA ALA A 57 -11.97 9.40 8.83
C ALA A 57 -11.77 9.14 7.33
N PRO A 58 -11.67 7.88 6.90
CA PRO A 58 -11.11 7.53 5.60
C PRO A 58 -11.91 8.20 4.49
N LYS A 59 -11.35 9.27 3.91
CA LYS A 59 -11.81 9.77 2.63
C LYS A 59 -11.15 8.90 1.58
N TYR A 60 -11.93 7.99 1.01
CA TYR A 60 -11.47 7.13 -0.07
C TYR A 60 -11.01 8.00 -1.23
N ILE A 61 -9.74 7.85 -1.59
CA ILE A 61 -9.12 8.58 -2.69
C ILE A 61 -9.19 7.74 -3.94
N VAL A 62 -8.87 6.44 -3.80
CA VAL A 62 -8.74 5.52 -4.93
C VAL A 62 -9.03 4.09 -4.51
N ASP A 63 -9.66 3.33 -5.40
CA ASP A 63 -9.72 1.86 -5.41
C ASP A 63 -9.52 1.39 -6.85
N GLN A 64 -8.37 0.76 -7.12
CA GLN A 64 -7.99 0.33 -8.48
C GLN A 64 -7.25 -0.99 -8.47
N THR A 65 -7.57 -1.85 -9.44
CA THR A 65 -6.73 -3.00 -9.76
C THR A 65 -5.54 -2.56 -10.61
N VAL A 66 -4.33 -2.82 -10.13
CA VAL A 66 -3.07 -2.50 -10.78
C VAL A 66 -2.21 -3.74 -10.95
N ASN A 67 -1.42 -3.79 -12.01
CA ASN A 67 -0.47 -4.87 -12.24
C ASN A 67 0.87 -4.56 -11.57
N LEU A 68 1.48 -5.60 -11.01
CA LEU A 68 2.82 -5.54 -10.48
C LEU A 68 3.83 -5.35 -11.61
N ALA A 69 4.56 -4.25 -11.58
CA ALA A 69 5.76 -4.06 -12.36
C ALA A 69 6.98 -4.49 -11.53
N LYS A 70 7.92 -5.18 -12.16
CA LYS A 70 9.18 -5.60 -11.52
C LYS A 70 10.34 -4.93 -12.23
N ASN A 71 11.29 -4.41 -11.47
CA ASN A 71 12.60 -4.04 -11.99
C ASN A 71 13.70 -4.92 -11.34
N GLN A 72 14.98 -4.63 -11.58
CA GLN A 72 16.07 -5.48 -11.08
C GLN A 72 16.06 -5.62 -9.54
N ASN A 73 15.64 -4.58 -8.81
CA ASN A 73 15.83 -4.45 -7.35
C ASN A 73 14.55 -4.13 -6.57
N SER A 74 13.41 -3.96 -7.23
CA SER A 74 12.20 -3.42 -6.61
C SER A 74 10.92 -3.96 -7.24
N ASP A 75 9.91 -4.08 -6.39
CA ASP A 75 8.52 -4.26 -6.76
C ASP A 75 7.85 -2.88 -6.89
N ILE A 76 7.12 -2.65 -7.98
CA ILE A 76 6.50 -1.36 -8.29
C ILE A 76 5.01 -1.52 -8.55
N LEU A 77 4.21 -0.69 -7.88
CA LEU A 77 2.79 -0.49 -8.19
C LEU A 77 2.57 0.97 -8.56
N SER A 78 1.69 1.23 -9.53
CA SER A 78 1.37 2.59 -9.97
C SER A 78 -0.12 2.75 -10.13
N VAL A 79 -0.69 3.65 -9.34
CA VAL A 79 -2.11 3.99 -9.29
C VAL A 79 -2.30 5.36 -9.92
N LYS A 80 -3.30 5.52 -10.78
CA LYS A 80 -3.55 6.79 -11.49
C LYS A 80 -4.93 7.31 -11.17
N THR A 81 -5.04 8.52 -10.66
CA THR A 81 -6.31 9.23 -10.53
C THR A 81 -6.43 10.26 -11.65
N GLU A 82 -7.57 10.95 -11.72
CA GLU A 82 -7.75 12.06 -12.66
C GLU A 82 -6.72 13.19 -12.49
N LYS A 83 -6.12 13.31 -11.29
CA LYS A 83 -5.25 14.45 -10.93
C LYS A 83 -3.84 14.05 -10.50
N ARG A 84 -3.63 12.78 -10.14
CA ARG A 84 -2.42 12.29 -9.47
C ARG A 84 -1.95 10.97 -10.06
N GLU A 85 -0.65 10.78 -10.12
CA GLU A 85 -0.04 9.45 -10.24
C GLU A 85 0.66 9.13 -8.93
N ILE A 86 0.33 7.96 -8.36
CA ILE A 86 0.88 7.48 -7.10
C ILE A 86 1.68 6.22 -7.39
N LYS A 87 2.98 6.29 -7.19
CA LYS A 87 3.92 5.20 -7.44
C LYS A 87 4.49 4.67 -6.14
N PHE A 88 4.32 3.39 -5.92
CA PHE A 88 4.89 2.64 -4.80
C PHE A 88 6.13 1.91 -5.27
N THR A 89 7.22 2.01 -4.53
CA THR A 89 8.45 1.26 -4.78
C THR A 89 8.86 0.55 -3.50
N LEU A 90 8.79 -0.79 -3.52
CA LEU A 90 9.08 -1.67 -2.39
C LEU A 90 10.27 -2.58 -2.72
N SER A 91 10.83 -3.22 -1.70
CA SER A 91 11.87 -4.24 -1.86
C SER A 91 11.40 -5.37 -2.79
N LYS A 92 12.30 -5.85 -3.65
CA LYS A 92 12.00 -6.94 -4.59
C LYS A 92 11.44 -8.16 -3.88
N GLY A 93 10.35 -8.71 -4.40
CA GLY A 93 9.73 -9.91 -3.88
C GLY A 93 8.85 -9.68 -2.64
N PHE A 94 8.88 -8.49 -2.02
CA PHE A 94 8.08 -8.21 -0.85
C PHE A 94 6.58 -8.36 -1.11
N LEU A 95 6.08 -7.92 -2.27
CA LEU A 95 4.65 -8.03 -2.58
C LEU A 95 4.20 -9.48 -2.81
N ASN A 96 5.15 -10.41 -3.00
CA ASN A 96 4.85 -11.85 -3.14
C ASN A 96 4.96 -12.61 -1.81
N LYS A 97 5.49 -11.98 -0.75
CA LYS A 97 5.58 -12.58 0.57
C LYS A 97 4.20 -12.79 1.19
N THR A 98 4.17 -13.68 2.15
CA THR A 98 3.01 -14.15 2.91
C THR A 98 3.12 -13.71 4.36
N ALA A 99 2.00 -13.68 5.10
CA ALA A 99 2.02 -13.31 6.52
C ALA A 99 2.76 -14.32 7.41
N ALA A 100 2.96 -15.56 6.92
CA ALA A 100 3.64 -16.64 7.63
C ALA A 100 5.18 -16.55 7.58
N GLU A 101 5.75 -15.65 6.77
CA GLU A 101 7.20 -15.44 6.68
C GLU A 101 7.74 -14.56 7.82
N GLU A 102 8.95 -14.86 8.33
CA GLU A 102 9.55 -14.23 9.52
C GLU A 102 9.72 -12.69 9.42
N GLU A 103 9.76 -12.16 8.19
CA GLU A 103 9.82 -10.72 7.91
C GLU A 103 8.56 -10.27 7.16
N ASN A 104 7.47 -10.08 7.90
CA ASN A 104 6.18 -9.60 7.39
C ASN A 104 6.12 -8.07 7.19
N SER A 105 7.25 -7.36 7.31
CA SER A 105 7.33 -5.91 7.11
C SER A 105 8.46 -5.51 6.18
N SER A 106 8.29 -4.38 5.48
CA SER A 106 9.34 -3.80 4.64
C SER A 106 9.18 -2.29 4.54
N GLU A 107 10.32 -1.59 4.54
CA GLU A 107 10.36 -0.17 4.19
C GLU A 107 10.33 0.01 2.67
N GLY A 108 9.78 1.13 2.25
CA GLY A 108 9.76 1.52 0.85
C GLY A 108 9.53 3.02 0.68
N THR A 109 9.18 3.39 -0.55
CA THR A 109 8.87 4.79 -0.88
C THR A 109 7.56 4.89 -1.63
N ILE A 110 6.83 5.96 -1.36
CA ILE A 110 5.72 6.42 -2.17
C ILE A 110 6.12 7.73 -2.84
N GLN A 111 5.80 7.84 -4.12
CA GLN A 111 5.92 9.07 -4.89
C GLN A 111 4.53 9.49 -5.35
N ILE A 112 4.10 10.67 -4.92
CA ILE A 112 2.84 11.29 -5.34
C ILE A 112 3.20 12.40 -6.32
N SER A 113 2.79 12.24 -7.58
CA SER A 113 3.00 13.21 -8.64
C SER A 113 1.68 13.88 -9.02
N GLU A 114 1.62 15.20 -8.89
CA GLU A 114 0.58 16.06 -9.43
C GLU A 114 1.13 16.91 -10.57
N ALA A 115 0.26 17.58 -11.34
CA ALA A 115 0.62 18.32 -12.56
C ALA A 115 1.88 19.21 -12.45
N ASN A 116 2.14 19.81 -11.28
CA ASN A 116 3.31 20.66 -11.05
C ASN A 116 4.08 20.33 -9.75
N ALA A 117 3.78 19.22 -9.08
CA ALA A 117 4.37 18.90 -7.78
C ALA A 117 4.72 17.41 -7.67
N LYS A 118 5.81 17.11 -6.98
CA LYS A 118 6.21 15.74 -6.66
C LYS A 118 6.59 15.66 -5.19
N VAL A 119 5.92 14.79 -4.45
CA VAL A 119 6.20 14.51 -3.05
C VAL A 119 6.70 13.06 -2.96
N ASN A 120 7.81 12.87 -2.25
CA ASN A 120 8.37 11.55 -1.98
C ASN A 120 8.35 11.32 -0.47
N GLU A 121 7.72 10.24 -0.03
CA GLU A 121 7.65 9.88 1.38
C GLU A 121 8.19 8.46 1.60
N LYS A 122 8.81 8.26 2.76
CA LYS A 122 9.17 6.92 3.22
C LYS A 122 7.96 6.27 3.83
N ILE A 123 7.69 5.02 3.46
CA ILE A 123 6.58 4.23 3.97
C ILE A 123 7.11 2.98 4.65
N ILE A 124 6.35 2.50 5.63
CA ILE A 124 6.51 1.17 6.19
C ILE A 124 5.28 0.34 5.85
N CYS A 125 5.51 -0.88 5.38
CA CYS A 125 4.47 -1.80 4.93
C CYS A 125 4.46 -3.07 5.78
N PHE A 126 3.28 -3.62 6.00
CA PHE A 126 3.05 -4.84 6.78
C PHE A 126 2.08 -5.77 6.06
N ILE A 127 2.42 -7.06 6.03
CA ILE A 127 1.60 -8.12 5.45
C ILE A 127 0.73 -8.73 6.56
N TYR A 128 -0.56 -8.92 6.27
CA TYR A 128 -1.52 -9.52 7.18
C TYR A 128 -2.55 -10.39 6.42
N GLU A 129 -3.16 -11.30 7.17
CA GLU A 129 -4.29 -12.17 6.76
C GLU A 129 -5.62 -11.55 7.17
#